data_AF-G4H8Q7-F1
#
_entry.id   AF-G4H8Q7-F1
#
_cell.length_a   1.000
_cell.length_b   1.000
_cell.length_c   1.000
_cell.angle_alpha   90.00
_cell.angle_beta   90.00
_cell.angle_gamma   90.00
#
_symmetry.space_group_name_H-M   'P 1'
#
loop_
_entity.id
_entity.type
_entity.pdbx_description
1 polymer ?
#
loop_
_entity_poly.entity_id
_entity_poly.type
_entity_poly.pdbx_seq_one_letter_code
_entity_poly.pdbx_strand_id
1 'polypeptide(L)' 'MLNIAIIAVSAAVIVWLELPRMLREQEYREIWGFIAFLVIGIGISLAQTIFNDIPTPVSLITIVFKPFSHWLSMFGLIQ' A
#
# COMPACT_ATOMS: atom_id res chain seq x y z
N MET A 1 6.04 16.86 1.77
CA MET A 1 7.24 16.42 2.53
C MET A 1 6.90 15.55 3.73
N LEU A 2 5.90 15.91 4.57
CA LEU A 2 5.44 15.08 5.69
C LEU A 2 5.10 13.63 5.30
N ASN A 3 4.36 13.43 4.19
CA ASN A 3 3.97 12.10 3.72
C ASN A 3 5.18 11.20 3.43
N ILE A 4 6.22 11.75 2.80
CA ILE A 4 7.45 11.01 2.47
C ILE A 4 8.18 10.62 3.76
N ALA A 5 8.24 11.51 4.75
CA ALA A 5 8.85 11.19 6.04
C ALA A 5 8.09 10.07 6.77
N ILE A 6 6.76 10.08 6.73
CA ILE A 6 5.93 9.01 7.31
C ILE A 6 6.17 7.68 6.59
N ILE A 7 6.23 7.68 5.25
CA ILE A 7 6.53 6.49 4.45
C ILE A 7 7.94 5.94 4.80
N ALA A 8 8.93 6.82 4.93
CA ALA A 8 10.30 6.41 5.27
C ALA A 8 10.40 5.82 6.68
N VAL A 9 9.76 6.45 7.68
CA VAL A 9 9.76 5.97 9.07
C VAL A 9 9.02 4.64 9.19
N SER A 10 7.86 4.50 8.55
CA SER A 10 7.10 3.24 8.56
C SER A 10 7.89 2.10 7.92
N ALA A 11 8.52 2.33 6.75
CA ALA A 11 9.42 1.36 6.14
C ALA A 11 10.59 0.97 7.07
N ALA A 12 11.22 1.95 7.73
CA ALA A 12 12.31 1.68 8.66
C ALA A 12 11.88 0.84 9.87
N VAL A 13 10.68 1.10 10.42
CA VAL A 13 10.12 0.30 11.54
C VAL A 13 9.83 -1.13 11.10
N ILE A 14 9.23 -1.31 9.91
CA ILE A 14 8.92 -2.64 9.36
C ILE A 14 10.22 -3.43 9.17
N VAL A 15 11.24 -2.83 8.55
CA VAL A 15 12.55 -3.46 8.36
C VAL A 15 13.21 -3.77 9.71
N TRP A 16 13.13 -2.88 10.69
CA TRP A 16 13.69 -3.14 12.02
C TRP A 16 13.02 -4.34 12.70
N LEU A 17 11.70 -4.49 12.58
CA LEU A 17 10.98 -5.59 13.24
C LEU A 17 11.16 -6.93 12.52
N GLU A 18 11.02 -6.94 11.20
CA GLU A 18 10.97 -8.19 10.42
C GLU A 18 12.34 -8.67 9.94
N LEU A 19 13.23 -7.77 9.50
CA LEU A 19 14.54 -8.15 8.97
C LEU A 19 15.41 -8.93 9.98
N PRO A 20 15.58 -8.52 11.25
CA PRO A 20 16.41 -9.28 12.18
C PRO A 20 15.77 -10.62 12.57
N ARG A 21 14.44 -10.73 12.57
CA ARG A 21 13.74 -12.00 12.78
C ARG A 21 14.08 -12.99 11.66
N MET A 22 13.92 -12.55 10.41
CA MET A 22 14.17 -13.38 9.22
C MET A 22 15.64 -13.76 9.07
N LEU A 23 16.57 -12.85 9.41
CA LEU A 23 18.00 -13.15 9.44
C LEU A 23 18.37 -14.18 10.51
N ARG A 24 17.67 -14.18 11.65
CA ARG A 24 17.91 -15.14 12.74
C ARG A 24 17.45 -16.54 12.40
N GLU A 25 16.36 -16.65 11.64
CA GLU A 25 15.78 -17.92 11.20
C GLU A 25 16.44 -18.47 9.92
N GLN A 26 17.42 -17.75 9.34
CA GLN A 26 18.12 -18.10 8.08
C GLN A 26 17.19 -18.34 6.88
N GLU A 27 16.01 -17.72 6.90
CA GLU A 27 15.00 -17.88 5.84
C GLU A 27 15.27 -16.93 4.67
N TYR A 28 16.44 -17.08 4.04
CA TYR A 28 16.88 -16.22 2.94
C TYR A 28 15.90 -16.19 1.77
N ARG A 29 15.15 -17.27 1.54
CA ARG A 29 14.11 -17.33 0.50
C ARG A 29 12.95 -16.40 0.80
N GLU A 30 12.59 -16.23 2.07
CA GLU A 30 11.49 -15.37 2.49
C GLU A 30 11.89 -13.89 2.45
N ILE A 31 13.16 -13.59 2.74
CA ILE A 31 13.70 -12.22 2.68
C ILE A 31 13.49 -11.61 1.29
N TRP A 32 13.63 -12.41 0.22
CA TRP A 32 13.35 -11.94 -1.14
C TRP A 32 11.89 -11.53 -1.34
N GLY A 33 10.95 -12.31 -0.81
CA GLY A 33 9.52 -11.97 -0.84
C GLY A 33 9.25 -10.69 -0.06
N PHE A 34 9.78 -10.60 1.15
CA PHE A 34 9.68 -9.41 2.00
C PHE A 34 10.21 -8.15 1.30
N ILE A 35 11.43 -8.20 0.75
CA ILE A 35 12.03 -7.06 0.03
C ILE A 35 11.19 -6.68 -1.19
N ALA A 36 10.71 -7.66 -1.97
CA ALA A 36 9.87 -7.39 -3.13
C ALA A 36 8.59 -6.66 -2.73
N PHE A 37 7.87 -7.15 -1.71
CA PHE A 37 6.66 -6.50 -1.21
C PHE A 37 6.94 -5.11 -0.61
N LEU A 38 8.03 -4.96 0.15
CA LEU A 38 8.43 -3.69 0.75
C LEU A 38 8.73 -2.63 -0.34
N VAL A 39 9.51 -3.00 -1.36
CA VAL A 39 9.84 -2.11 -2.48
C VAL A 39 8.59 -1.73 -3.26
N ILE A 40 7.69 -2.68 -3.51
CA ILE A 40 6.41 -2.41 -4.19
C ILE A 40 5.56 -1.43 -3.36
N GLY A 41 5.41 -1.67 -2.05
CA GLY A 41 4.61 -0.81 -1.17
C GLY A 41 5.17 0.61 -1.08
N ILE A 42 6.49 0.75 -0.90
CA ILE A 42 7.17 2.06 -0.87
C ILE A 42 7.06 2.73 -2.24
N GLY A 43 7.31 2.00 -3.33
CA GLY A 43 7.24 2.51 -4.69
C GLY A 43 5.87 3.07 -5.03
N ILE A 44 4.79 2.32 -4.72
CA ILE A 44 3.41 2.78 -4.90
C ILE A 44 3.11 4.02 -4.06
N SER A 45 3.58 4.07 -2.81
CA SER A 45 3.34 5.19 -1.89
C SER A 45 4.08 6.47 -2.33
N LEU A 46 5.33 6.32 -2.79
CA LEU A 46 6.12 7.40 -3.35
C LEU A 46 5.53 7.88 -4.67
N ALA A 47 5.12 6.96 -5.54
CA ALA A 47 4.53 7.30 -6.83
C ALA A 47 3.24 8.12 -6.66
N GLN A 48 2.37 7.75 -5.71
CA GLN A 48 1.20 8.56 -5.37
C GLN A 48 1.57 9.96 -4.87
N THR A 49 2.60 10.06 -4.02
CA THR A 49 3.02 11.34 -3.43
C THR A 49 3.69 12.27 -4.44
N ILE A 50 4.41 11.71 -5.42
CA ILE A 50 5.18 12.47 -6.41
C ILE A 50 4.33 12.81 -7.63
N PHE A 51 3.60 11.83 -8.17
CA PHE A 51 2.92 12.01 -9.45
C PHE A 51 1.52 12.62 -9.32
N ASN A 52 0.92 12.67 -8.12
CA ASN A 52 -0.43 13.21 -7.77
C ASN A 52 -1.63 12.72 -8.60
N ASP A 53 -1.42 12.27 -9.83
CA ASP A 53 -2.40 11.79 -10.80
C ASP A 53 -2.56 10.27 -10.77
N ILE A 54 -1.70 9.56 -10.01
CA ILE A 54 -1.81 8.11 -9.87
C ILE A 54 -2.94 7.82 -8.87
N PRO A 55 -4.02 7.13 -9.29
CA PRO A 55 -5.12 6.80 -8.40
C PRO A 55 -4.60 5.93 -7.26
N THR A 56 -4.95 6.32 -6.04
CA THR A 56 -4.60 5.57 -4.84
C THR A 56 -5.26 4.18 -4.87
N PRO A 57 -4.74 3.15 -4.18
CA PRO A 57 -5.37 1.84 -4.10
C PRO A 57 -6.83 1.91 -3.63
N VAL A 58 -7.11 2.80 -2.68
CA VAL A 58 -8.48 3.08 -2.23
C VAL A 58 -9.31 3.66 -3.36
N SER A 59 -8.77 4.60 -4.14
CA SER A 59 -9.45 5.17 -5.30
C SER A 59 -9.73 4.12 -6.37
N LEU A 60 -8.82 3.17 -6.61
CA LEU A 60 -9.04 2.03 -7.51
C LEU A 60 -10.20 1.16 -7.04
N ILE A 61 -10.24 0.82 -5.75
CA ILE A 61 -11.37 0.10 -5.15
C ILE A 61 -12.66 0.92 -5.34
N THR A 62 -12.61 2.22 -5.08
CA THR A 62 -13.76 3.11 -5.30
C THR A 62 -14.22 3.08 -6.76
N ILE A 63 -13.32 3.13 -7.74
CA ILE A 63 -13.68 3.07 -9.17
C ILE A 63 -14.42 1.77 -9.50
N VAL A 64 -13.94 0.63 -8.98
CA VAL A 64 -14.58 -0.67 -9.20
C VAL A 64 -15.96 -0.75 -8.52
N PHE A 65 -16.09 -0.19 -7.32
CA PHE A 65 -17.34 -0.24 -6.55
C PHE A 65 -18.35 0.86 -6.93
N LYS A 66 -17.92 1.95 -7.55
CA LYS A 66 -18.76 3.08 -7.97
C LYS A 66 -19.97 2.69 -8.85
N PRO A 67 -19.85 1.83 -9.87
CA PRO A 67 -21.03 1.40 -10.64
C PRO A 67 -22.03 0.63 -9.79
N PHE A 68 -21.57 -0.17 -8.83
CA PHE A 68 -22.43 -0.93 -7.92
C PHE A 68 -23.13 -0.02 -6.91
N SER A 69 -22.42 0.96 -6.35
CA SER A 69 -23.03 1.96 -5.46
C SER A 69 -24.05 2.82 -6.20
N HIS A 70 -23.78 3.20 -7.46
CA HIS A 70 -24.71 3.94 -8.30
C HIS A 70 -25.98 3.12 -8.64
N TRP A 71 -25.81 1.82 -8.86
CA TRP A 71 -26.94 0.90 -9.05
C TRP A 71 -27.81 0.84 -7.79
N LEU A 72 -27.21 0.65 -6.62
CA LEU A 72 -27.92 0.65 -5.33
C LEU A 72 -28.63 1.99 -5.03
N SER A 73 -28.00 3.13 -5.35
CA SER A 73 -28.64 4.44 -5.18
C SER A 73 -29.82 4.63 -6.15
N MET A 74 -29.75 4.09 -7.36
CA MET A 74 -30.86 4.14 -8.32
C MET A 74 -32.11 3.39 -7.84
N PHE A 75 -31.94 2.32 -7.06
CA PHE A 75 -33.03 1.59 -6.42
C PHE A 75 -33.44 2.14 -5.04
N GLY A 76 -32.82 3.23 -4.58
CA GLY A 76 -33.13 3.87 -3.30
C GLY A 76 -32.70 3.08 -2.06
N LEU A 77 -31.78 2.12 -2.22
CA LEU A 77 -31.32 1.26 -1.11
C LEU A 77 -30.25 1.93 -0.23
N ILE A 78 -29.53 2.90 -0.79
CA ILE A 78 -28.50 3.70 -0.11
C ILE A 78 -28.60 5.16 -0.60
N GLN A 79 -28.22 6.11 0.26
CA GLN A 79 -28.22 7.56 -0.02
C GLN A 79 -26.84 8.01 -0.49
#